data_AF-F5LBE4-F1
#
_entry.id   AF-F5LBE4-F1
#
_cell.length_a   1.000
_cell.length_b   1.000
_cell.length_c   1.000
_cell.angle_alpha   90.00
_cell.angle_beta   90.00
_cell.angle_gamma   90.00
#
_symmetry.space_group_name_H-M   'P 1'
#
loop_
_entity.id
_entity.type
_entity.pdbx_description
1 polymer ?
#
loop_
_entity_poly.entity_id
_entity_poly.type
_entity_poly.pdbx_seq_one_letter_code
_entity_poly.pdbx_strand_id
1 'polypeptide(L)' 'MITRGEFFMIKEMYERGMSISDIARELGIDRKTVRKYIHPPQSPFQIQAKTKKKQVGSI' A
#
# COMPACT_ATOMS: atom_id res chain seq x y z
N MET A 1 4.28 -3.42 -16.40
CA MET A 1 5.13 -2.49 -15.62
C MET A 1 4.20 -1.47 -15.00
N ILE A 2 4.34 -1.19 -13.70
CA ILE A 2 3.56 -0.15 -13.04
C ILE A 2 4.15 1.21 -13.35
N THR A 3 3.30 2.17 -13.71
CA THR A 3 3.70 3.56 -13.96
C THR A 3 3.92 4.32 -12.65
N ARG A 4 4.66 5.45 -12.71
CA ARG A 4 4.89 6.30 -11.54
C ARG A 4 3.58 6.85 -10.94
N GLY A 5 2.55 7.04 -11.77
CA GLY A 5 1.22 7.46 -11.34
C GLY A 5 0.50 6.38 -10.51
N GLU A 6 0.48 5.14 -11.01
CA GLU A 6 -0.10 4.00 -10.30
C GLU A 6 0.58 3.73 -8.95
N PHE A 7 1.90 3.94 -8.86
CA PHE A 7 2.62 3.86 -7.59
C PHE A 7 2.10 4.86 -6.55
N PHE A 8 1.89 6.11 -6.97
CA PHE A 8 1.38 7.16 -6.09
C PHE A 8 -0.05 6.83 -5.62
N MET A 9 -0.90 6.33 -6.52
CA MET A 9 -2.26 5.91 -6.19
C MET A 9 -2.29 4.77 -5.17
N ILE A 10 -1.45 3.73 -5.34
CA ILE A 10 -1.34 2.62 -4.38
C ILE A 10 -0.97 3.15 -2.98
N LYS A 11 0.01 4.05 -2.91
CA LYS A 11 0.48 4.60 -1.65
C LYS A 11 -0.58 5.48 -1.00
N GLU A 12 -1.22 6.35 -1.76
CA GLU A 12 -2.28 7.25 -1.28
C GLU A 12 -3.49 6.46 -0.75
N MET A 13 -3.96 5.46 -1.49
CA MET A 13 -5.07 4.62 -1.05
C MET A 13 -4.73 3.83 0.23
N TYR A 14 -3.50 3.34 0.35
CA TYR A 14 -3.05 2.67 1.57
C TYR A 14 -2.94 3.63 2.76
N GLU A 15 -2.44 4.86 2.56
CA GLU A 15 -2.38 5.91 3.59
C GLU A 15 -3.77 6.36 4.06
N ARG A 16 -4.79 6.27 3.19
CA ARG A 16 -6.20 6.48 3.53
C ARG A 16 -6.81 5.34 4.36
N GLY A 17 -6.07 4.22 4.56
CA GLY A 17 -6.49 3.08 5.36
C GLY A 17 -7.13 1.93 4.56
N MET A 18 -7.07 1.99 3.24
CA MET A 18 -7.63 0.95 2.37
C MET A 18 -6.77 -0.32 2.41
N SER A 19 -7.40 -1.49 2.35
CA SER A 19 -6.65 -2.76 2.41
C SER A 19 -5.94 -3.06 1.08
N ILE A 20 -4.84 -3.82 1.13
CA ILE A 20 -4.11 -4.27 -0.07
C ILE A 20 -5.04 -4.98 -1.06
N SER A 21 -6.00 -5.76 -0.57
CA SER A 21 -6.96 -6.49 -1.39
C SER A 21 -7.95 -5.58 -2.11
N ASP A 22 -8.35 -4.48 -1.46
CA ASP A 22 -9.28 -3.52 -2.03
C ASP A 22 -8.58 -2.63 -3.07
N ILE A 23 -7.37 -2.17 -2.76
CA ILE A 23 -6.51 -1.43 -3.70
C ILE A 23 -6.24 -2.25 -4.97
N ALA A 24 -5.98 -3.56 -4.80
CA ALA A 24 -5.78 -4.49 -5.91
C ALA A 24 -7.02 -4.62 -6.80
N ARG A 25 -8.22 -4.65 -6.21
CA ARG A 25 -9.48 -4.73 -6.95
C ARG A 25 -9.80 -3.42 -7.67
N GLU A 26 -9.61 -2.30 -6.99
CA GLU A 26 -9.91 -0.96 -7.49
C GLU A 26 -9.01 -0.60 -8.69
N LEU A 27 -7.71 -0.93 -8.61
CA LEU A 27 -6.75 -0.61 -9.66
C LEU A 27 -6.58 -1.74 -10.70
N GLY A 28 -7.17 -2.92 -10.47
CA GLY A 28 -6.99 -4.10 -11.32
C GLY A 28 -5.56 -4.67 -11.28
N ILE A 29 -4.84 -4.46 -10.18
CA ILE A 29 -3.42 -4.80 -10.02
C ILE A 29 -3.27 -6.05 -9.14
N ASP A 30 -2.31 -6.91 -9.46
CA ASP A 30 -1.98 -8.08 -8.63
C ASP A 30 -1.59 -7.66 -7.19
N ARG A 31 -2.19 -8.31 -6.19
CA ARG A 31 -1.94 -8.08 -4.76
C ARG A 31 -0.46 -8.15 -4.38
N LYS A 32 0.34 -9.03 -5.00
CA LYS A 32 1.79 -9.14 -4.73
C LYS A 32 2.53 -7.89 -5.16
N THR A 33 2.05 -7.23 -6.20
CA THR A 33 2.60 -6.00 -6.73
C THR A 33 2.27 -4.86 -5.77
N VAL A 34 1.00 -4.72 -5.39
CA VAL A 34 0.57 -3.76 -4.35
C VAL A 34 1.37 -3.95 -3.06
N ARG A 35 1.54 -5.20 -2.60
CA ARG A 35 2.36 -5.54 -1.43
C ARG A 35 3.83 -5.14 -1.59
N LYS A 36 4.44 -5.38 -2.76
CA LYS A 36 5.84 -4.99 -3.04
C LYS A 36 6.04 -3.46 -2.99
N TYR A 37 5.04 -2.69 -3.41
CA TYR A 37 5.13 -1.23 -3.42
C TYR A 37 4.85 -0.59 -2.06
N ILE A 38 4.03 -1.24 -1.22
CA ILE A 38 3.78 -0.81 0.16
C ILE A 38 4.90 -1.29 1.09
N HIS A 39 5.31 -2.54 0.95
CA HIS A 39 6.34 -3.20 1.74
C HIS A 39 7.44 -3.68 0.79
N PRO A 40 8.29 -2.78 0.29
CA PRO A 40 9.44 -3.19 -0.50
C PRO A 40 10.28 -4.18 0.32
N PRO A 41 10.82 -5.25 -0.31
CA PRO A 41 11.71 -6.17 0.40
C PRO A 41 12.81 -5.34 1.04
N GLN A 42 12.97 -5.52 2.35
CA GLN A 42 13.92 -4.76 3.14
C GLN A 42 15.32 -5.01 2.58
N SER A 43 15.82 -4.06 1.80
CA SER A 43 17.25 -3.78 1.78
C SER A 43 17.65 -3.42 3.22
N PRO A 44 18.86 -3.75 3.71
CA PRO A 44 19.24 -3.60 5.12
C PRO A 44 19.15 -2.17 5.69
N PHE A 45 18.87 -1.17 4.84
CA PHE A 45 19.03 0.24 5.15
C PHE A 45 17.74 1.06 5.30
N GLN A 46 16.53 0.50 5.13
CA GLN A 46 15.31 1.31 5.11
C GLN A 46 14.15 0.77 5.95
N ILE A 47 14.43 0.38 7.20
CA ILE A 47 13.40 0.32 8.25
C ILE A 47 13.19 1.74 8.78
N GLN A 48 12.61 2.63 7.97
CA GLN A 48 12.29 3.97 8.41
C GLN A 48 10.87 4.31 7.99
N ALA A 49 10.08 4.62 9.01
CA ALA A 49 8.86 5.39 8.99
C ALA A 49 7.51 4.61 8.96
N LYS A 50 6.86 4.71 10.12
CA LYS A 50 5.45 5.15 10.28
C LYS A 50 4.40 4.03 10.34
N THR A 51 4.03 3.57 11.54
CA THR A 51 3.14 4.16 12.57
C THR A 51 1.66 3.82 12.37
N LYS A 52 1.09 3.18 13.42
CA LYS A 52 -0.27 3.35 13.94
C LYS A 52 -1.28 4.02 13.00
N LYS A 53 -2.30 3.26 12.59
CA LYS A 53 -3.72 3.66 12.63
C LYS A 53 -4.58 2.40 12.48
N LYS A 54 -4.81 1.70 13.59
CA LYS A 54 -6.09 1.01 13.79
C LYS A 54 -7.12 2.13 13.77
N GLN A 55 -7.76 2.37 12.62
CA GLN A 55 -8.91 3.25 12.59
C GLN A 55 -10.07 2.45 13.17
N VAL A 56 -10.34 2.78 14.42
CA VAL A 56 -11.54 2.45 15.18
C VAL A 56 -12.75 2.95 14.39
N GLY A 57 -13.83 2.17 14.36
CA GLY A 57 -15.17 2.68 14.07
C GLY A 57 -15.91 1.97 12.95
N SER A 58 -16.52 0.83 13.27
CA SER A 58 -17.83 0.43 12.75
C SER A 58 -18.37 -0.66 13.67
N ILE A 59 -19.04 -0.22 14.74
CA ILE A 59 -20.32 -0.67 15.31
C ILE A 59 -20.72 0.41 16.31
#